data_AF-A0A9D5QCW8-F1
#
_entry.id   AF-A0A9D5QCW8-F1
#
_cell.length_a   1.000
_cell.length_b   1.000
_cell.length_c   1.000
_cell.angle_alpha   90.00
_cell.angle_beta   90.00
_cell.angle_gamma   90.00
#
_symmetry.space_group_name_H-M   'P 1'
#
loop_
_entity.id
_entity.type
_entity.pdbx_description
1 polymer ?
#
loop_
_entity_poly.entity_id
_entity_poly.type
_entity_poly.pdbx_seq_one_letter_code
_entity_poly.pdbx_strand_id
1 'polypeptide(L)'
;LARLNAADGMATPQAQEQYERYFDVLGGKPVHNTLATHWARLVEALYASERMLELADHPELTNPDVRTLPSEKPSVGMGVVEAPRGTLYHHYETDERGVLTAVNLIVATQNNSAAISMSVDKAAKMLIRNGEVSDKLLNMVEMAFRAYDPCFACTTHSLPGQMPLEVVLKDPAGEVVRRFSR
;
A
#
# COMPACT_ATOMS: atom_id res chain seq x y z
N LEU A 1 4.81 5.50 -4.07
CA LEU A 1 4.38 6.80 -4.65
C LEU A 1 4.08 7.81 -3.56
N ALA A 2 3.14 7.54 -2.64
CA ALA A 2 2.82 8.48 -1.56
C ALA A 2 4.06 8.85 -0.72
N ARG A 3 4.89 7.86 -0.35
CA ARG A 3 6.17 8.10 0.32
C ARG A 3 7.12 9.00 -0.46
N LEU A 4 7.33 8.74 -1.75
CA LEU A 4 8.14 9.62 -2.63
C LEU A 4 7.57 11.05 -2.69
N ASN A 5 6.24 11.20 -2.74
CA ASN A 5 5.61 12.51 -2.70
C ASN A 5 5.78 13.21 -1.33
N ALA A 6 5.97 12.48 -0.24
CA ALA A 6 6.10 13.03 1.11
C ALA A 6 7.57 13.28 1.50
N ALA A 7 8.51 12.45 1.06
CA ALA A 7 9.93 12.53 1.38
C ALA A 7 10.64 13.59 0.55
N ASP A 8 11.64 14.30 1.10
CA ASP A 8 12.41 15.30 0.35
C ASP A 8 13.38 14.68 -0.67
N GLY A 9 13.75 13.42 -0.46
CA GLY A 9 14.61 12.60 -1.31
C GLY A 9 14.77 11.19 -0.75
N MET A 10 15.66 10.42 -1.35
CA MET A 10 16.08 9.09 -0.93
C MET A 10 17.43 9.16 -0.22
N ALA A 11 17.63 8.29 0.77
CA ALA A 11 18.88 8.30 1.55
C ALA A 11 20.05 7.55 0.88
N THR A 12 19.83 6.88 -0.26
CA THR A 12 20.84 6.11 -0.99
C THR A 12 21.03 6.66 -2.41
N PRO A 13 22.26 6.61 -2.97
CA PRO A 13 22.62 7.39 -4.16
C PRO A 13 21.89 6.95 -5.44
N GLN A 14 21.80 5.65 -5.73
CA GLN A 14 21.14 5.21 -6.97
C GLN A 14 19.63 5.40 -6.89
N ALA A 15 19.03 5.14 -5.72
CA ALA A 15 17.62 5.44 -5.49
C ALA A 15 17.32 6.93 -5.59
N GLN A 16 18.22 7.82 -5.13
CA GLN A 16 18.06 9.26 -5.26
C GLN A 16 18.05 9.70 -6.73
N GLU A 17 18.96 9.17 -7.56
CA GLU A 17 18.96 9.43 -9.00
C GLU A 17 17.62 9.01 -9.65
N GLN A 18 17.11 7.82 -9.30
CA GLN A 18 15.83 7.36 -9.85
C GLN A 18 14.63 8.13 -9.29
N TYR A 19 14.70 8.64 -8.05
CA TYR A 19 13.70 9.54 -7.47
C TYR A 19 13.63 10.86 -8.25
N GLU A 20 14.77 11.47 -8.57
CA GLU A 20 14.81 12.71 -9.35
C GLU A 20 14.27 12.49 -10.76
N ARG A 21 14.73 11.43 -11.43
CA ARG A 21 14.24 11.05 -12.77
C ARG A 21 12.74 10.79 -12.78
N TYR A 22 12.20 10.15 -11.74
CA TYR A 22 10.77 9.90 -11.60
C TYR A 22 9.96 11.20 -11.63
N PHE A 23 10.39 12.23 -10.91
CA PHE A 23 9.70 13.52 -10.89
C PHE A 23 9.94 14.35 -12.15
N ASP A 24 11.15 14.34 -12.71
CA ASP A 24 11.45 15.04 -13.96
C ASP A 24 10.56 14.54 -15.11
N VAL A 25 10.46 13.21 -15.26
CA VAL A 25 9.63 12.59 -16.31
C VAL A 25 8.13 12.79 -16.10
N LEU A 26 7.66 12.83 -14.85
CA LEU A 26 6.24 12.90 -14.52
C LEU A 26 5.73 14.33 -14.29
N GLY A 27 6.57 15.34 -14.56
CA GLY A 27 6.17 16.75 -14.55
C GLY A 27 6.18 17.41 -13.17
N GLY A 28 7.01 16.89 -12.26
CA GLY A 28 7.23 17.44 -10.92
C GLY A 28 6.46 16.73 -9.80
N LYS A 29 6.61 17.29 -8.60
CA LYS A 29 6.07 16.76 -7.34
C LYS A 29 4.89 17.63 -6.88
N PRO A 30 3.74 17.05 -6.48
CA PRO A 30 3.45 15.62 -6.33
C PRO A 30 2.99 14.94 -7.63
N VAL A 31 3.23 13.62 -7.73
CA VAL A 31 2.70 12.77 -8.80
C VAL A 31 1.42 12.07 -8.34
N HIS A 32 0.39 12.04 -9.18
CA HIS A 32 -0.91 11.40 -8.87
C HIS A 32 -1.36 10.34 -9.89
N ASN A 33 -0.54 10.01 -10.89
CA ASN A 33 -0.86 8.98 -11.88
C ASN A 33 -0.90 7.60 -11.22
N THR A 34 -2.05 6.93 -11.23
CA THR A 34 -2.27 5.62 -10.57
C THR A 34 -1.19 4.60 -10.93
N LEU A 35 -0.86 4.45 -12.22
CA LEU A 35 0.14 3.49 -12.70
C LEU A 35 1.58 3.87 -12.33
N ALA A 36 1.87 5.13 -12.01
CA ALA A 36 3.20 5.54 -11.54
C ALA A 36 3.55 4.92 -10.17
N THR A 37 2.57 4.38 -9.45
CA THR A 37 2.80 3.56 -8.26
C THR A 37 3.71 2.37 -8.53
N HIS A 38 3.69 1.78 -9.73
CA HIS A 38 4.62 0.72 -10.10
C HIS A 38 6.06 1.20 -10.19
N TRP A 39 6.30 2.33 -10.87
CA TRP A 39 7.65 2.88 -10.96
C TRP A 39 8.16 3.31 -9.58
N ALA A 40 7.33 3.98 -8.78
CA ALA A 40 7.70 4.32 -7.41
C ALA A 40 8.11 3.09 -6.57
N ARG A 41 7.46 1.94 -6.76
CA ARG A 41 7.84 0.68 -6.10
C ARG A 41 9.21 0.17 -6.54
N LEU A 42 9.60 0.38 -7.80
CA LEU A 42 10.94 0.04 -8.28
C LEU A 42 12.02 0.94 -7.67
N VAL A 43 11.73 2.24 -7.50
CA VAL A 43 12.64 3.17 -6.80
C VAL A 43 12.83 2.71 -5.34
N GLU A 44 11.76 2.33 -4.65
CA GLU A 44 11.84 1.81 -3.28
C GLU A 44 12.53 0.44 -3.19
N ALA A 45 12.38 -0.42 -4.19
CA ALA A 45 13.08 -1.71 -4.25
C ALA A 45 14.59 -1.54 -4.43
N LEU A 46 15.00 -0.57 -5.26
CA LEU A 46 16.40 -0.17 -5.41
C LEU A 46 16.95 0.38 -4.08
N TYR A 47 16.22 1.32 -3.45
CA TYR A 47 16.57 1.84 -2.13
C TYR A 47 16.73 0.73 -1.09
N ALA A 48 15.78 -0.19 -0.99
CA ALA A 48 15.83 -1.30 -0.05
C ALA A 48 17.04 -2.21 -0.30
N SER A 49 17.46 -2.38 -1.57
CA SER A 49 18.64 -3.17 -1.94
C SER A 49 19.93 -2.47 -1.51
N GLU A 50 20.06 -1.16 -1.78
CA GLU A 50 21.21 -0.36 -1.32
C GLU A 50 21.29 -0.34 0.20
N ARG A 51 20.16 -0.09 0.88
CA ARG A 51 20.11 -0.03 2.34
C ARG A 51 20.42 -1.38 2.99
N MET A 52 20.05 -2.49 2.35
CA MET A 52 20.38 -3.83 2.82
C MET A 52 21.89 -4.06 2.81
N LEU A 53 22.60 -3.61 1.77
CA LEU A 53 24.06 -3.69 1.71
C LEU A 53 24.71 -2.84 2.80
N GLU A 54 24.27 -1.59 2.98
CA GLU A 54 24.77 -0.71 4.05
C GLU A 54 24.61 -1.32 5.45
N LEU A 55 23.45 -1.95 5.71
CA LEU A 55 23.18 -2.61 6.98
C LEU A 55 23.98 -3.91 7.14
N ALA A 56 24.19 -4.67 6.05
CA ALA A 56 24.98 -5.89 6.05
C ALA A 56 26.47 -5.62 6.36
N ASP A 57 26.99 -4.48 5.88
CA ASP A 57 28.37 -4.05 6.12
C ASP A 57 28.54 -3.27 7.44
N HIS A 58 27.45 -2.99 8.16
CA HIS A 58 27.53 -2.20 9.38
C HIS A 58 28.20 -2.99 10.52
N PRO A 59 29.21 -2.45 11.21
CA PRO A 59 29.97 -3.20 12.22
C PRO A 59 29.11 -3.64 13.41
N GLU A 60 28.05 -2.89 13.75
CA GLU A 60 27.14 -3.25 14.83
C GLU A 60 26.24 -4.46 14.51
N LEU A 61 26.16 -4.91 13.25
CA LEU A 61 25.31 -6.05 12.86
C LEU A 61 25.62 -7.32 13.67
N THR A 62 26.89 -7.50 14.06
CA THR A 62 27.37 -8.65 14.82
C THR A 62 27.56 -8.36 16.32
N ASN A 63 27.12 -7.20 16.79
CA ASN A 63 27.22 -6.84 18.20
C ASN A 63 26.41 -7.84 19.05
N PRO A 64 27.01 -8.46 20.09
CA PRO A 64 26.28 -9.38 20.97
C PRO A 64 25.24 -8.69 21.86
N ASP A 65 25.32 -7.37 22.04
CA ASP A 65 24.35 -6.59 22.81
C ASP A 65 23.09 -6.26 21.96
N VAL A 66 22.20 -7.24 21.84
CA VAL A 66 21.01 -7.20 20.96
C VAL A 66 19.69 -6.99 21.70
N ARG A 67 19.72 -6.90 23.05
CA ARG A 67 18.49 -6.94 23.84
C ARG A 67 18.56 -6.07 25.09
N THR A 68 17.73 -5.04 25.10
CA THR A 68 17.38 -4.28 26.30
C THR A 68 16.17 -4.93 26.98
N LEU A 69 16.28 -5.27 28.27
CA LEU A 69 15.13 -5.75 29.05
C LEU A 69 14.24 -4.56 29.45
N PRO A 70 12.90 -4.68 29.35
CA PRO A 70 12.00 -3.64 29.85
C PRO A 70 12.24 -3.38 31.34
N SER A 71 12.40 -2.10 31.71
CA SER A 71 12.57 -1.68 33.10
C SER A 71 11.26 -1.50 33.85
N GLU A 72 10.14 -1.41 33.13
CA GLU A 72 8.81 -1.14 33.66
C GLU A 72 7.76 -2.03 33.02
N LYS A 73 6.61 -2.17 33.69
CA LYS A 73 5.48 -2.92 33.16
C LYS A 73 4.82 -2.10 32.04
N PRO A 74 4.76 -2.61 30.80
CA PRO A 74 4.06 -1.92 29.73
C PRO A 74 2.56 -1.89 30.04
N SER A 75 1.93 -0.74 29.82
CA SER A 75 0.47 -0.56 29.88
C SER A 75 -0.11 -0.24 28.51
N VAL A 76 0.60 0.59 27.75
CA VAL A 76 0.24 0.99 26.38
C VAL A 76 1.50 1.01 25.52
N GLY A 77 1.41 0.47 24.30
CA GLY A 77 2.51 0.47 23.34
C GLY A 77 2.02 0.72 21.92
N MET A 78 2.72 1.59 21.20
CA MET A 78 2.50 1.85 19.77
C MET A 78 3.78 1.58 18.98
N GLY A 79 3.66 0.76 17.93
CA GLY A 79 4.69 0.56 16.91
C GLY A 79 4.20 1.07 15.57
N VAL A 80 5.01 1.87 14.89
CA VAL A 80 4.70 2.38 13.55
C VAL A 80 5.87 2.13 12.63
N VAL A 81 5.60 1.51 11.48
CA VAL A 81 6.60 1.26 10.44
C VAL A 81 6.00 1.49 9.06
N GLU A 82 6.84 1.78 8.08
CA GLU A 82 6.44 1.75 6.67
C GLU A 82 6.51 0.32 6.15
N ALA A 83 5.35 -0.35 6.09
CA ALA A 83 5.25 -1.60 5.34
C ALA A 83 5.32 -1.30 3.83
N PRO A 84 5.63 -2.30 2.98
CA PRO A 84 5.76 -2.08 1.53
C PRO A 84 4.54 -1.39 0.88
N ARG A 85 3.35 -1.59 1.45
CA ARG A 85 2.06 -1.12 0.91
C ARG A 85 1.52 0.16 1.56
N GLY A 86 2.27 0.77 2.48
CA GLY A 86 1.89 1.98 3.23
C GLY A 86 2.17 1.85 4.73
N THR A 87 1.82 2.90 5.49
CA THR A 87 2.07 2.98 6.94
C THR A 87 1.27 1.92 7.71
N LEU A 88 1.97 1.21 8.60
CA LEU A 88 1.42 0.17 9.45
C LEU A 88 1.49 0.61 10.91
N TYR A 89 0.33 0.66 11.56
CA TYR A 89 0.20 1.02 12.97
C TYR A 89 -0.22 -0.20 13.77
N HIS A 90 0.53 -0.47 14.84
CA HIS A 90 0.20 -1.46 15.85
C HIS A 90 0.04 -0.75 17.18
N HIS A 91 -1.15 -0.82 17.79
CA HIS A 91 -1.44 -0.24 19.10
C HIS A 91 -1.98 -1.33 20.02
N TYR A 92 -1.35 -1.47 21.19
CA TYR A 92 -1.66 -2.49 22.18
C TYR A 92 -1.83 -1.87 23.56
N GLU A 93 -2.82 -2.34 24.31
CA GLU A 93 -3.00 -2.03 25.73
C GLU A 93 -2.99 -3.34 26.54
N THR A 94 -2.47 -3.31 27.76
CA THR A 94 -2.31 -4.49 28.61
C THR A 94 -2.77 -4.26 30.05
N ASP A 95 -3.18 -5.34 30.73
CA ASP A 95 -3.38 -5.36 32.18
C ASP A 95 -2.05 -5.40 32.95
N GLU A 96 -2.09 -5.39 34.29
CA GLU A 96 -0.89 -5.41 35.15
C GLU A 96 -0.03 -6.67 35.01
N ARG A 97 -0.56 -7.72 34.37
CA ARG A 97 0.13 -8.99 34.09
C ARG A 97 0.68 -9.02 32.66
N GLY A 98 0.50 -7.96 31.88
CA GLY A 98 0.91 -7.88 30.47
C GLY A 98 -0.05 -8.60 29.51
N VAL A 99 -1.27 -8.92 29.94
CA VAL A 99 -2.28 -9.55 29.08
C VAL A 99 -2.98 -8.46 28.27
N LEU A 100 -3.07 -8.65 26.95
CA LEU A 100 -3.73 -7.69 26.05
C LEU A 100 -5.19 -7.46 26.46
N THR A 101 -5.56 -6.19 26.66
CA THR A 101 -6.93 -5.75 26.96
C THR A 101 -7.57 -5.03 25.78
N ALA A 102 -6.77 -4.37 24.94
CA ALA A 102 -7.20 -3.76 23.69
C ALA A 102 -6.12 -3.87 22.61
N VAL A 103 -6.56 -3.97 21.36
CA VAL A 103 -5.70 -3.99 20.18
C VAL A 103 -6.34 -3.16 19.09
N ASN A 104 -5.57 -2.24 18.50
CA ASN A 104 -5.96 -1.50 17.30
C ASN A 104 -4.86 -1.63 16.24
N LEU A 105 -5.25 -2.09 15.05
CA LEU A 105 -4.37 -2.27 13.91
C LEU A 105 -4.89 -1.43 12.76
N ILE A 106 -4.08 -0.46 12.30
CA ILE A 106 -4.36 0.28 11.07
C ILE A 106 -3.33 -0.20 10.05
N VAL A 107 -3.78 -1.07 9.14
CA VAL A 107 -2.89 -1.80 8.25
C VAL A 107 -2.71 -1.07 6.93
N ALA A 108 -1.48 -1.03 6.44
CA ALA A 108 -1.03 -0.37 5.21
C ALA A 108 -2.09 -0.16 4.11
N THR A 109 -2.63 -1.23 3.52
CA THR A 109 -3.59 -1.15 2.41
C THR A 109 -4.93 -0.50 2.82
N GLN A 110 -5.32 -0.56 4.10
CA GLN A 110 -6.53 0.09 4.60
C GLN A 110 -6.54 1.59 4.30
N ASN A 111 -5.38 2.26 4.44
CA ASN A 111 -5.21 3.69 4.14
C ASN A 111 -5.51 4.02 2.66
N ASN A 112 -5.43 3.04 1.76
CA ASN A 112 -5.69 3.21 0.33
C ASN A 112 -7.11 2.79 -0.09
N SER A 113 -7.98 2.32 0.82
CA SER A 113 -9.28 1.73 0.45
C SER A 113 -10.17 2.68 -0.38
N ALA A 114 -10.23 3.96 0.01
CA ALA A 114 -10.97 4.98 -0.72
C ALA A 114 -10.36 5.24 -2.10
N ALA A 115 -9.04 5.43 -2.17
CA ALA A 115 -8.33 5.69 -3.41
C ALA A 115 -8.44 4.52 -4.42
N ILE A 116 -8.37 3.29 -3.93
CA ILE A 116 -8.58 2.08 -4.73
C ILE A 116 -10.01 2.09 -5.32
N SER A 117 -11.03 2.31 -4.48
CA SER A 117 -12.42 2.33 -4.91
C SER A 117 -12.68 3.41 -5.98
N MET A 118 -12.14 4.61 -5.76
CA MET A 118 -12.23 5.72 -6.71
C MET A 118 -11.50 5.42 -8.03
N SER A 119 -10.32 4.79 -7.97
CA SER A 119 -9.56 4.42 -9.16
C SER A 119 -10.27 3.34 -9.99
N VAL A 120 -10.88 2.34 -9.34
CA VAL A 120 -11.67 1.29 -10.00
C VAL A 120 -12.93 1.89 -10.65
N ASP A 121 -13.68 2.73 -9.93
CA ASP A 121 -14.86 3.43 -10.47
C ASP A 121 -14.51 4.29 -11.69
N LYS A 122 -13.43 5.08 -11.58
CA LYS A 122 -12.95 5.92 -12.69
C LYS A 122 -12.52 5.08 -13.89
N ALA A 123 -11.78 4.00 -13.67
CA ALA A 123 -11.35 3.10 -14.75
C ALA A 123 -12.54 2.46 -15.46
N ALA A 124 -13.52 1.96 -14.70
CA ALA A 124 -14.74 1.38 -15.25
C ALA A 124 -15.52 2.40 -16.10
N LYS A 125 -15.76 3.61 -15.56
CA LYS A 125 -16.46 4.69 -16.29
C LYS A 125 -15.73 5.16 -17.55
N MET A 126 -14.41 5.11 -17.56
CA MET A 126 -13.62 5.51 -18.73
C MET A 126 -13.63 4.45 -19.84
N LEU A 127 -13.50 3.17 -19.47
CA LEU A 127 -13.27 2.06 -20.39
C LEU A 127 -14.56 1.38 -20.87
N ILE A 128 -15.58 1.28 -20.02
CA ILE A 128 -16.84 0.62 -20.36
C ILE A 128 -17.79 1.66 -20.96
N ARG A 129 -18.11 1.50 -22.23
CA ARG A 129 -18.99 2.40 -23.00
C ARG A 129 -20.06 1.58 -23.72
N ASN A 130 -21.23 2.18 -23.94
CA ASN A 130 -22.34 1.57 -24.68
C ASN A 130 -22.78 0.18 -24.17
N GLY A 131 -22.55 -0.14 -22.89
CA GLY A 131 -22.87 -1.43 -22.30
C GLY A 131 -21.95 -2.58 -22.73
N GLU A 132 -20.87 -2.30 -23.46
CA GLU A 132 -19.90 -3.31 -23.87
C GLU A 132 -18.97 -3.67 -22.71
N VAL A 133 -19.01 -4.94 -22.30
CA VAL A 133 -18.16 -5.51 -21.26
C VAL A 133 -17.49 -6.75 -21.81
N SER A 134 -16.17 -6.81 -21.71
CA SER A 134 -15.36 -7.95 -22.11
C SER A 134 -14.27 -8.23 -21.07
N ASP A 135 -13.73 -9.44 -21.05
CA ASP A 135 -12.63 -9.81 -20.15
C ASP A 135 -11.41 -8.89 -20.29
N LYS A 136 -11.14 -8.40 -21.51
CA LYS A 136 -10.07 -7.42 -21.74
C LYS A 136 -10.35 -6.11 -21.01
N LEU A 137 -11.58 -5.61 -21.07
CA LEU A 137 -11.98 -4.38 -20.37
C LEU A 137 -11.94 -4.58 -18.85
N LEU A 138 -12.47 -5.70 -18.35
CA LEU A 138 -12.44 -6.01 -16.92
C LEU A 138 -11.01 -6.12 -16.39
N ASN A 139 -10.10 -6.77 -17.13
CA ASN A 139 -8.69 -6.82 -16.75
C ASN A 139 -8.04 -5.43 -16.68
N MET A 140 -8.40 -4.51 -17.58
CA MET A 140 -7.90 -3.12 -17.51
C MET A 140 -8.47 -2.34 -16.32
N VAL A 141 -9.72 -2.60 -15.92
CA VAL A 141 -10.28 -2.06 -14.67
C VAL A 141 -9.52 -2.62 -13.46
N GLU A 142 -9.24 -3.92 -13.45
CA GLU A 142 -8.43 -4.56 -12.39
C GLU A 142 -6.99 -4.02 -12.33
N MET A 143 -6.41 -3.52 -13.43
CA MET A 143 -5.09 -2.88 -13.39
C MET A 143 -5.09 -1.64 -12.46
N ALA A 144 -6.19 -0.89 -12.41
CA ALA A 144 -6.33 0.25 -11.50
C ALA A 144 -6.31 -0.19 -10.02
N PHE A 145 -6.82 -1.40 -9.74
CA PHE A 145 -6.74 -2.03 -8.43
C PHE A 145 -5.32 -2.53 -8.11
N ARG A 146 -4.71 -3.30 -9.03
CA ARG A 146 -3.37 -3.91 -8.87
C ARG A 146 -2.26 -2.87 -8.73
N ALA A 147 -2.44 -1.66 -9.27
CA ALA A 147 -1.47 -0.58 -9.17
C ALA A 147 -1.05 -0.28 -7.71
N TYR A 148 -1.99 -0.42 -6.78
CA TYR A 148 -1.78 -0.19 -5.34
C TYR A 148 -1.09 -1.36 -4.62
N ASP A 149 -0.87 -2.51 -5.28
CA ASP A 149 -0.41 -3.76 -4.65
C ASP A 149 -1.19 -4.06 -3.35
N PRO A 150 -2.53 -4.20 -3.41
CA PRO A 150 -3.34 -4.34 -2.22
C PRO A 150 -3.13 -5.70 -1.54
N CYS A 151 -2.94 -5.70 -0.22
CA CYS A 151 -2.98 -6.92 0.59
C CYS A 151 -4.30 -6.99 1.38
N PHE A 152 -5.33 -7.59 0.79
CA PHE A 152 -6.62 -7.73 1.48
C PHE A 152 -6.57 -8.64 2.70
N ALA A 153 -5.78 -9.72 2.66
CA ALA A 153 -5.50 -10.56 3.83
C ALA A 153 -5.05 -9.73 5.03
N CYS A 154 -4.16 -8.77 4.77
CA CYS A 154 -3.61 -7.88 5.77
C CYS A 154 -4.67 -6.88 6.24
N THR A 155 -5.41 -6.26 5.31
CA THR A 155 -6.42 -5.21 5.62
C THR A 155 -7.59 -5.71 6.45
N THR A 156 -8.13 -6.89 6.13
CA THR A 156 -9.32 -7.43 6.81
C THR A 156 -8.95 -8.38 7.94
N HIS A 157 -7.66 -8.69 8.12
CA HIS A 157 -7.16 -9.75 8.99
C HIS A 157 -7.83 -11.12 8.71
N SER A 158 -8.32 -11.31 7.49
CA SER A 158 -9.10 -12.48 7.06
C SER A 158 -8.96 -12.69 5.55
N LEU A 159 -8.77 -13.93 5.11
CA LEU A 159 -8.58 -14.26 3.70
C LEU A 159 -9.87 -14.87 3.11
N PRO A 160 -10.66 -14.15 2.29
CA PRO A 160 -11.88 -14.71 1.69
C PRO A 160 -11.64 -15.75 0.57
N GLY A 161 -10.40 -16.20 0.35
CA GLY A 161 -10.06 -17.28 -0.59
C GLY A 161 -10.10 -16.92 -2.08
N GLN A 162 -10.85 -15.89 -2.48
CA GLN A 162 -10.97 -15.37 -3.86
C GLN A 162 -11.09 -13.83 -3.82
N MET A 163 -10.82 -13.13 -4.93
CA MET A 163 -10.92 -11.67 -5.01
C MET A 163 -12.33 -11.27 -5.47
N PRO A 164 -13.23 -10.78 -4.59
CA PRO A 164 -14.59 -10.45 -4.98
C PRO A 164 -14.61 -9.14 -5.78
N LEU A 165 -14.82 -9.21 -7.10
CA LEU A 165 -15.08 -8.05 -7.95
C LEU A 165 -16.51 -8.14 -8.46
N GLU A 166 -17.37 -7.23 -8.01
CA GLU A 166 -18.72 -7.05 -8.54
C GLU A 166 -18.78 -5.80 -9.43
N VAL A 167 -19.29 -5.96 -10.65
CA VAL A 167 -19.59 -4.85 -11.56
C VAL A 167 -21.09 -4.83 -11.81
N VAL A 168 -21.74 -3.74 -11.38
CA VAL A 168 -23.17 -3.50 -11.59
C VAL A 168 -23.34 -2.39 -12.62
N LEU A 169 -23.85 -2.75 -13.80
CA LEU A 169 -24.13 -1.80 -14.87
C LEU A 169 -25.53 -1.21 -14.67
N LYS A 170 -25.58 0.11 -14.51
CA LYS A 170 -26.83 0.86 -14.33
C LYS A 170 -27.09 1.78 -15.51
N ASP A 171 -28.36 1.94 -15.87
CA ASP A 171 -28.79 2.91 -16.87
C ASP A 171 -28.80 4.35 -16.29
N PRO A 172 -29.08 5.39 -17.09
CA PRO A 172 -29.17 6.76 -16.59
C PRO A 172 -30.28 7.01 -15.55
N ALA A 173 -31.30 6.15 -15.46
CA ALA A 173 -32.33 6.21 -14.42
C ALA A 173 -31.90 5.53 -13.11
N GLY A 174 -30.77 4.81 -13.13
CA GLY A 174 -30.22 4.09 -11.99
C GLY A 174 -30.65 2.62 -11.91
N GLU A 175 -31.43 2.15 -12.89
CA GLU A 175 -31.91 0.77 -12.94
C GLU A 175 -30.80 -0.19 -13.37
N VAL A 176 -30.79 -1.38 -12.76
CA VAL A 176 -29.76 -2.38 -13.04
C VAL A 176 -30.03 -3.06 -14.37
N VAL A 177 -29.13 -2.82 -15.33
CA VAL A 177 -29.17 -3.46 -16.65
C VAL A 177 -28.54 -4.84 -16.59
N ARG A 178 -27.40 -4.97 -15.89
CA ARG A 178 -26.66 -6.23 -15.79
C ARG A 178 -25.72 -6.24 -14.58
N ARG A 179 -25.43 -7.43 -14.07
CA ARG A 179 -24.48 -7.67 -12.99
C ARG A 179 -23.43 -8.69 -13.43
N PHE A 180 -22.18 -8.45 -13.09
CA PHE A 180 -21.04 -9.33 -13.32
C PHE A 180 -20.31 -9.54 -11.99
N SER A 181 -19.81 -10.75 -11.74
CA SER A 181 -19.10 -11.11 -10.51
C SER A 181 -17.91 -12.02 -10.81
N ARG A 182 -16.80 -11.80 -10.12
CA ARG A 182 -15.65 -12.69 -10.03
C ARG A 182 -15.21 -12.86 -8.59
#